data_AF-A0AAF0C9F2-F1
#
_entry.id   AF-A0AAF0C9F2-F1
#
_cell.length_a   1.000
_cell.length_b   1.000
_cell.length_c   1.000
_cell.angle_alpha   90.00
_cell.angle_beta   90.00
_cell.angle_gamma   90.00
#
_symmetry.space_group_name_H-M   'P 1'
#
loop_
_entity.id
_entity.type
_entity.pdbx_description
1 polymer ?
#
loop_
_entity_poly.entity_id
_entity_poly.type
_entity_poly.pdbx_seq_one_letter_code
_entity_poly.pdbx_strand_id
1 'polypeptide(L)'
;MSESTSTPQNEAARRKAQLSALVDLTDDFSKFHQECAFLCDAFAAVAQEPECISEETSEGIRHMSYWLKYQAKEYYQRIDDLYQEAYSHNKQAEVQEKAQETVQEKAQENREDKH
;
A
#
# COMPACT_ATOMS: atom_id res chain seq x y z
N MET A 1 -21.45 10.94 30.22
CA MET A 1 -21.85 10.88 28.81
C MET A 1 -20.76 11.57 28.01
N SER A 2 -19.75 10.82 27.57
CA SER A 2 -18.64 11.37 26.79
C SER A 2 -19.04 11.35 25.32
N GLU A 3 -19.47 12.50 24.81
CA GLU A 3 -19.69 12.70 23.39
C GLU A 3 -18.41 12.34 22.65
N SER A 4 -18.54 11.36 21.77
CA SER A 4 -17.46 10.84 20.94
C SER A 4 -17.07 11.91 19.91
N THR A 5 -16.13 12.75 20.29
CA THR A 5 -15.35 13.56 19.36
C THR A 5 -14.31 12.64 18.71
N SER A 6 -14.72 11.86 17.70
CA SER A 6 -13.75 11.35 16.72
C SER A 6 -13.31 12.55 15.88
N THR A 7 -12.31 13.27 16.37
CA THR A 7 -11.88 14.59 15.88
C THR A 7 -11.43 14.53 14.40
N PRO A 8 -11.85 15.47 13.53
CA PRO A 8 -11.37 15.61 12.15
C PRO A 8 -9.84 15.64 12.02
N GLN A 9 -9.16 16.07 13.08
CA GLN A 9 -7.70 16.14 13.19
C GLN A 9 -7.02 14.76 13.17
N ASN A 10 -7.70 13.70 13.64
CA ASN A 10 -7.18 12.33 13.62
C ASN A 10 -7.21 11.75 12.19
N GLU A 11 -8.28 12.02 11.44
CA GLU A 11 -8.40 11.56 10.06
C GLU A 11 -7.41 12.24 9.11
N ALA A 12 -7.20 13.55 9.27
CA ALA A 12 -6.23 14.29 8.47
C ALA A 12 -4.80 13.81 8.74
N ALA A 13 -4.44 13.55 10.01
CA ALA A 13 -3.14 12.99 10.39
C ALA A 13 -2.95 11.58 9.80
N ARG A 14 -3.97 10.72 9.88
CA ARG A 14 -3.96 9.38 9.26
C ARG A 14 -3.75 9.45 7.75
N ARG A 15 -4.55 10.26 7.03
CA ARG A 15 -4.42 10.43 5.57
C ARG A 15 -3.02 10.90 5.18
N LYS A 16 -2.44 11.83 5.97
CA LYS A 16 -1.06 12.28 5.78
C LYS A 16 -0.05 11.15 5.97
N ALA A 17 -0.21 10.31 6.99
CA ALA A 17 0.66 9.17 7.23
C ALA A 17 0.58 8.13 6.08
N GLN A 18 -0.63 7.82 5.62
CA GLN A 18 -0.86 6.93 4.48
C GLN A 18 -0.22 7.46 3.19
N LEU A 19 -0.37 8.75 2.90
CA LEU A 19 0.28 9.38 1.75
C LEU A 19 1.80 9.35 1.87
N SER A 20 2.35 9.60 3.06
CA SER A 20 3.80 9.48 3.30
C SER A 20 4.29 8.07 3.02
N ALA A 21 3.61 7.05 3.57
CA ALA A 21 3.98 5.66 3.36
C ALA A 21 3.87 5.22 1.90
N LEU A 22 2.89 5.74 1.15
CA LEU A 22 2.77 5.50 -0.28
C LEU A 22 3.91 6.13 -1.08
N VAL A 23 4.31 7.37 -0.73
CA VAL A 23 5.47 8.03 -1.36
C VAL A 23 6.74 7.24 -1.09
N ASP A 24 7.00 6.88 0.16
CA ASP A 24 8.19 6.10 0.55
C ASP A 24 8.21 4.75 -0.18
N LEU A 25 7.08 4.05 -0.25
CA LEU A 25 6.94 2.81 -1.00
C LEU A 25 7.20 2.98 -2.50
N THR A 26 6.74 4.09 -3.09
CA THR A 26 6.94 4.38 -4.51
C THR A 26 8.41 4.65 -4.81
N ASP A 27 9.09 5.42 -3.96
CA ASP A 27 10.51 5.71 -4.09
C ASP A 27 11.37 4.44 -3.94
N ASP A 28 11.05 3.60 -2.96
CA ASP A 28 11.70 2.30 -2.77
C ASP A 28 11.47 1.38 -3.96
N PHE A 29 10.21 1.27 -4.42
CA PHE A 29 9.86 0.44 -5.58
C PHE A 29 10.55 0.91 -6.85
N SER A 30 10.72 2.23 -7.04
CA SER A 30 11.46 2.78 -8.17
C SER A 30 12.91 2.28 -8.21
N LYS A 31 13.59 2.25 -7.06
CA LYS A 31 14.95 1.70 -6.96
C LYS A 31 14.96 0.20 -7.25
N PHE A 32 14.04 -0.56 -6.64
CA PHE A 32 13.92 -1.99 -6.90
C PHE A 32 13.64 -2.30 -8.39
N HIS A 33 12.83 -1.48 -9.06
CA HIS A 33 12.57 -1.60 -10.48
C HIS A 33 13.83 -1.39 -11.32
N GLN A 34 14.67 -0.41 -10.99
CA GLN A 34 15.94 -0.17 -11.66
C GLN A 34 16.90 -1.36 -11.48
N GLU A 35 16.98 -1.91 -10.27
CA GLU A 35 17.77 -3.11 -9.99
C GLU A 35 17.26 -4.33 -10.78
N CYS A 36 15.93 -4.50 -10.89
CA CYS A 36 15.35 -5.55 -11.73
C CYS A 36 15.77 -5.41 -13.19
N ALA A 37 15.71 -4.20 -13.75
CA ALA A 37 16.10 -3.95 -15.13
C ALA A 37 17.58 -4.27 -15.36
N PHE A 38 18.45 -3.80 -14.45
CA PHE A 38 19.88 -4.11 -14.50
C PHE A 38 20.15 -5.61 -14.43
N LEU A 39 19.51 -6.34 -13.51
CA LEU A 39 19.68 -7.78 -13.37
C LEU A 39 19.15 -8.55 -14.59
N CYS A 40 18.05 -8.11 -15.20
CA CYS A 40 17.54 -8.69 -16.44
C CYS A 40 18.55 -8.55 -17.58
N ASP A 41 19.15 -7.36 -17.74
CA ASP A 41 20.18 -7.11 -18.76
C ASP A 41 21.43 -7.95 -18.49
N ALA A 42 21.86 -8.02 -17.22
CA ALA A 42 23.02 -8.83 -16.81
C ALA A 42 22.78 -10.32 -17.08
N PHE A 43 21.63 -10.87 -16.71
CA PHE A 43 21.30 -12.27 -16.98
C PHE A 43 21.17 -12.56 -18.47
N ALA A 44 20.61 -11.63 -19.25
CA ALA A 44 20.54 -11.77 -20.70
C ALA A 44 21.93 -11.79 -21.35
N ALA A 45 22.85 -10.93 -20.88
CA ALA A 45 24.23 -10.91 -21.36
C ALA A 45 24.95 -12.22 -21.01
N VAL A 46 24.84 -12.68 -19.76
CA VAL A 46 25.45 -13.95 -19.33
C VAL A 46 24.88 -15.15 -20.10
N ALA A 47 23.58 -15.15 -20.42
CA ALA A 47 22.97 -16.21 -21.20
C ALA A 47 23.41 -16.24 -22.68
N GLN A 48 23.94 -15.13 -23.22
CA GLN A 48 24.49 -15.08 -24.58
C GLN A 48 25.88 -15.71 -24.67
N GLU A 49 26.62 -15.78 -23.57
CA GLU A 49 27.97 -16.36 -23.46
C GLU A 49 27.96 -17.51 -22.43
N PRO A 50 27.26 -18.63 -22.73
CA PRO A 50 27.06 -19.71 -21.76
C PRO A 50 28.37 -20.36 -21.28
N GLU A 51 29.43 -20.31 -22.08
CA GLU A 51 30.79 -20.73 -21.71
C GLU A 51 31.41 -19.92 -20.57
N CYS A 52 30.93 -18.70 -20.33
CA CYS A 52 31.35 -17.84 -19.22
C CYS A 52 30.61 -18.12 -17.91
N ILE A 53 29.61 -19.01 -17.92
CA ILE A 53 28.85 -19.42 -16.73
C ILE A 53 29.70 -20.40 -15.90
N SER A 54 30.57 -19.84 -15.07
CA SER A 54 31.32 -20.59 -14.05
C SER A 54 30.44 -20.99 -12.85
N GLU A 55 30.98 -21.81 -11.95
CA GLU A 55 30.33 -22.10 -10.65
C GLU A 55 30.08 -20.82 -9.85
N GLU A 56 31.07 -19.91 -9.82
CA GLU A 56 30.94 -18.60 -9.15
C GLU A 56 29.83 -17.75 -9.77
N THR A 57 29.76 -17.71 -11.11
CA THR A 57 28.71 -16.98 -11.83
C THR A 57 27.33 -17.59 -11.57
N SER A 58 27.24 -18.92 -11.53
CA SER A 58 26.02 -19.66 -11.21
C SER A 58 25.53 -19.36 -9.79
N GLU A 59 26.45 -19.28 -8.82
CA GLU A 59 26.12 -18.92 -7.44
C GLU A 59 25.66 -17.45 -7.34
N GLY A 60 26.28 -16.55 -8.09
CA GLY A 60 25.84 -15.16 -8.19
C GLY A 60 24.40 -15.04 -8.73
N ILE A 61 24.09 -15.74 -9.84
CA ILE A 61 22.74 -15.79 -10.41
C ILE A 61 21.74 -16.36 -9.40
N ARG A 62 22.10 -17.44 -8.71
CA ARG A 62 21.28 -18.05 -7.66
C ARG A 62 21.00 -17.04 -6.54
N HIS A 63 22.03 -16.38 -6.01
CA HIS A 63 21.90 -15.42 -4.92
C HIS A 63 20.99 -14.24 -5.32
N MET A 64 21.21 -13.65 -6.49
CA MET A 64 20.38 -12.58 -7.03
C MET A 64 18.92 -13.01 -7.26
N SER A 65 18.72 -14.24 -7.75
CA SER A 65 17.37 -14.79 -7.94
C SER A 65 16.61 -14.95 -6.62
N TYR A 66 17.28 -15.41 -5.56
CA TYR A 66 16.70 -15.46 -4.23
C TYR A 66 16.38 -14.07 -3.70
N TRP A 67 17.32 -13.13 -3.82
CA TRP A 67 17.12 -11.75 -3.39
C TRP A 67 15.90 -11.11 -4.08
N LEU A 68 15.79 -11.23 -5.42
CA LEU A 68 14.65 -10.75 -6.20
C LEU A 68 13.33 -11.31 -5.68
N LYS A 69 13.26 -12.62 -5.41
CA LYS A 69 12.06 -13.28 -4.89
C LYS A 69 11.64 -12.69 -3.54
N TYR A 70 12.58 -12.50 -2.62
CA TYR A 70 12.28 -11.97 -1.29
C TYR A 70 11.84 -10.50 -1.37
N GLN A 71 12.57 -9.68 -2.13
CA GLN A 71 12.23 -8.27 -2.31
C GLN A 71 10.86 -8.09 -2.96
N ALA A 72 10.55 -8.83 -4.03
CA ALA A 72 9.23 -8.79 -4.67
C ALA A 72 8.09 -9.14 -3.70
N LYS A 73 8.31 -10.13 -2.83
CA LYS A 73 7.35 -10.51 -1.78
C LYS A 73 7.17 -9.40 -0.75
N GLU A 74 8.25 -8.75 -0.32
CA GLU A 74 8.19 -7.64 0.64
C GLU A 74 7.40 -6.44 0.07
N TYR A 75 7.65 -6.06 -1.18
CA TYR A 75 6.88 -5.01 -1.84
C TYR A 75 5.40 -5.38 -1.96
N TYR A 76 5.09 -6.63 -2.36
CA TYR A 76 3.71 -7.10 -2.40
C TYR A 76 3.01 -6.97 -1.04
N GLN A 77 3.68 -7.38 0.05
CA GLN A 77 3.11 -7.28 1.38
C GLN A 77 2.85 -5.83 1.78
N ARG A 78 3.82 -4.92 1.55
CA ARG A 78 3.66 -3.49 1.85
C ARG A 78 2.51 -2.85 1.05
N ILE A 79 2.34 -3.23 -0.21
CA ILE A 79 1.24 -2.76 -1.06
C ILE A 79 -0.11 -3.27 -0.51
N ASP A 80 -0.20 -4.56 -0.19
CA ASP A 80 -1.45 -5.14 0.34
C ASP A 80 -1.80 -4.51 1.69
N ASP A 81 -0.85 -4.32 2.60
CA ASP A 81 -1.08 -3.69 3.90
C ASP A 81 -1.66 -2.27 3.74
N LEU A 82 -1.06 -1.43 2.88
CA LEU A 82 -1.57 -0.09 2.58
C LEU A 82 -2.95 -0.13 1.93
N TYR A 83 -3.20 -1.08 1.04
CA TYR A 83 -4.48 -1.26 0.39
C TYR A 83 -5.57 -1.64 1.40
N GLN A 84 -5.32 -2.62 2.28
CA GLN A 84 -6.27 -3.05 3.30
C GLN A 84 -6.57 -1.92 4.28
N GLU A 85 -5.55 -1.17 4.69
CA GLU A 85 -5.71 -0.03 5.58
C GLU A 85 -6.63 1.03 4.93
N ALA A 86 -6.31 1.46 3.70
CA ALA A 86 -7.10 2.44 2.96
C ALA A 86 -8.55 1.96 2.72
N TYR A 87 -8.73 0.71 2.33
CA TYR A 87 -10.04 0.11 2.08
C TYR A 87 -10.90 0.07 3.36
N SER A 88 -10.32 -0.39 4.47
CA SER A 88 -11.03 -0.49 5.76
C SER A 88 -11.53 0.87 6.24
N HIS A 89 -10.71 1.92 6.06
CA HIS A 89 -11.07 3.27 6.46
C HIS A 89 -12.10 3.91 5.56
N ASN A 90 -12.01 3.71 4.24
CA ASN A 90 -13.05 4.19 3.32
C ASN A 90 -14.40 3.55 3.65
N LYS A 91 -14.42 2.24 3.92
CA LYS A 91 -15.64 1.54 4.34
C LYS A 91 -16.20 2.07 5.65
N GLN A 92 -15.36 2.40 6.63
CA GLN A 92 -15.81 3.00 7.89
C GLN A 92 -16.38 4.41 7.68
N ALA A 93 -15.77 5.22 6.81
CA ALA A 93 -16.25 6.56 6.49
C ALA A 93 -17.64 6.51 5.84
N GLU A 94 -17.85 5.64 4.85
CA GLU A 94 -19.17 5.45 4.21
C GLU A 94 -20.27 5.04 5.20
N VAL A 95 -19.94 4.20 6.18
CA VAL A 95 -20.90 3.77 7.22
C VAL A 95 -21.23 4.93 8.16
N GLN A 96 -20.24 5.76 8.52
CA GLN A 96 -20.46 6.93 9.37
C GLN A 96 -21.29 8.01 8.67
N GLU A 97 -21.04 8.27 7.38
CA GLU A 97 -21.83 9.21 6.57
C GLU A 97 -23.30 8.78 6.50
N LYS A 98 -23.58 7.53 6.15
CA LYS A 98 -24.96 6.98 6.12
C LYS A 98 -25.66 7.05 7.48
N ALA A 99 -24.92 6.77 8.55
CA ALA A 99 -25.47 6.85 9.90
C ALA A 99 -25.82 8.30 10.29
N GLN A 100 -24.98 9.28 9.90
CA GLN A 100 -25.25 10.70 10.12
C GLN A 100 -26.46 11.19 9.32
N GLU A 101 -26.58 10.81 8.05
CA GLU A 101 -27.75 11.13 7.21
C GLU A 101 -29.04 10.58 7.83
N THR A 102 -29.04 9.32 8.26
CA THR A 102 -30.21 8.69 8.90
C THR A 102 -30.61 9.40 10.20
N VAL A 103 -29.64 9.88 10.98
CA VAL A 103 -29.90 10.63 12.23
C VAL A 103 -30.46 12.02 11.92
N GLN A 104 -29.96 12.69 10.88
CA GLN A 104 -30.47 13.99 10.45
C GLN A 104 -31.90 13.91 9.91
N GLU A 105 -32.21 12.91 9.08
CA GLU A 105 -33.57 12.67 8.56
C GLU A 105 -34.57 12.44 9.70
N LYS A 106 -34.24 11.57 10.65
CA LYS A 106 -35.11 11.32 11.83
C LYS A 106 -35.27 12.56 12.72
N ALA A 107 -34.25 13.41 12.82
CA ALA A 107 -34.35 14.65 13.60
C ALA A 107 -35.23 15.70 12.91
N GLN A 108 -35.29 15.68 11.58
CA GLN A 108 -36.12 16.58 10.78
C GLN A 108 -37.60 16.13 10.78
N GLU A 109 -37.87 14.83 10.62
CA GLU A 109 -39.22 14.25 10.69
C GLU A 109 -39.88 14.50 12.06
N ASN A 110 -39.13 14.32 13.16
CA ASN A 110 -39.60 14.61 14.51
C ASN A 110 -39.86 16.11 14.80
N ARG A 111 -39.36 17.03 13.98
CA ARG A 111 -39.67 18.47 14.08
C ARG A 111 -40.94 18.83 13.32
N GLU A 112 -41.21 18.15 12.22
CA GLU A 112 -42.40 18.38 11.39
C GLU A 112 -43.67 17.83 12.05
N ASP A 113 -43.59 16.70 12.77
CA ASP A 113 -44.71 16.12 13.54
C ASP A 113 -45.12 16.91 14.81
N LYS A 114 -44.37 17.97 15.16
CA LYS A 114 -44.66 18.84 16.31
C LYS A 114 -45.33 20.17 15.94
N HIS A 115 -45.78 20.34 14.69
CA HIS A 115 -46.56 21.49 14.22
C HIS A 115 -47.88 21.04 13.60
#